data_AF-A0AAD8F3J9-F1
#
_entry.id   AF-A0AAD8F3J9-F1
#
_cell.length_a   1.000
_cell.length_b   1.000
_cell.length_c   1.000
_cell.angle_alpha   90.00
_cell.angle_beta   90.00
_cell.angle_gamma   90.00
#
_symmetry.space_group_name_H-M   'P 1'
#
loop_
_entity.id
_entity.type
_entity.pdbx_description
1 polymer ?
#
loop_
_entity_poly.entity_id
_entity_poly.type
_entity_poly.pdbx_seq_one_letter_code
_entity_poly.pdbx_strand_id
1 'polypeptide(L)'
;MSKVVNKECLERNYTFVTNEIDALELVDRLVESEAISLSDRARIVNIKSKIVRNSDLVKIILNSSSEYVLNSFLKSLEPKYKHVLDKLQEQ
;
A
#
# COMPACT_ATOMS: atom_id res chain seq x y z
N MET A 1 14.63 0.86 -19.12
CA MET A 1 13.63 -0.14 -18.72
C MET A 1 13.13 0.26 -17.34
N SER A 2 11.88 0.72 -17.20
CA SER A 2 11.31 0.93 -15.86
C SER A 2 11.16 -0.43 -15.18
N LYS A 3 11.78 -0.60 -14.01
CA LYS A 3 11.61 -1.81 -13.20
C LYS A 3 10.15 -1.90 -12.76
N VAL A 4 9.51 -3.04 -13.04
CA VAL A 4 8.11 -3.29 -12.71
C VAL A 4 8.05 -3.75 -11.26
N VAL A 5 7.42 -2.96 -10.38
CA VAL A 5 7.21 -3.35 -8.98
C VAL A 5 6.09 -4.39 -8.95
N ASN A 6 6.41 -5.61 -8.52
CA ASN A 6 5.46 -6.71 -8.35
C ASN A 6 5.19 -6.99 -6.85
N LYS A 7 4.30 -7.93 -6.55
CA LYS A 7 3.97 -8.31 -5.16
C LYS A 7 5.18 -8.87 -4.41
N GLU A 8 6.03 -9.65 -5.05
CA GLU A 8 7.25 -10.18 -4.43
C GLU A 8 8.22 -9.06 -4.00
N CYS A 9 8.28 -7.95 -4.75
CA CYS A 9 9.04 -6.77 -4.35
C CYS A 9 8.43 -6.14 -3.09
N LEU A 10 7.10 -5.99 -3.05
CA LEU A 10 6.39 -5.46 -1.88
C LEU A 10 6.56 -6.36 -0.65
N GLU A 11 6.52 -7.69 -0.81
CA GLU A 11 6.75 -8.67 0.26
C GLU A 11 8.16 -8.57 0.84
N ARG A 12 9.19 -8.51 -0.03
CA ARG A 12 10.58 -8.38 0.41
C ARG A 12 10.85 -7.07 1.17
N ASN A 13 10.09 -6.02 0.85
CA ASN A 13 10.20 -4.70 1.48
C ASN A 13 9.11 -4.44 2.54
N TYR A 14 8.38 -5.47 2.97
CA TYR A 14 7.21 -5.32 3.83
C TYR A 14 7.46 -4.47 5.09
N THR A 15 8.53 -4.80 5.84
CA THR A 15 8.89 -4.06 7.06
C THR A 15 9.22 -2.60 6.79
N PHE A 16 9.92 -2.32 5.68
CA PHE A 16 10.25 -0.96 5.29
C PHE A 16 8.97 -0.18 4.94
N VAL A 17 8.15 -0.71 4.03
CA VAL A 17 6.92 -0.04 3.57
C VAL A 17 5.98 0.22 4.75
N THR A 18 5.80 -0.76 5.65
CA THR A 18 4.91 -0.62 6.81
C THR A 18 5.38 0.41 7.83
N ASN A 19 6.69 0.69 7.92
CA ASN A 19 7.23 1.73 8.79
C ASN A 19 7.14 3.13 8.18
N GLU A 20 7.26 3.23 6.85
CA GLU A 20 7.40 4.51 6.16
C GLU A 20 6.07 5.18 5.76
N ILE A 21 5.01 4.39 5.56
CA ILE A 21 3.71 4.94 5.12
C ILE A 21 2.85 5.41 6.31
N ASP A 22 1.76 6.13 6.01
CA ASP A 22 0.59 6.19 6.89
C ASP A 22 -0.64 5.75 6.11
N ALA A 23 -1.20 4.60 6.49
CA ALA A 23 -2.37 4.05 5.83
C ALA A 23 -3.56 5.03 5.82
N LEU A 24 -3.74 5.86 6.85
CA LEU A 24 -4.87 6.82 6.88
C LEU A 24 -4.80 7.84 5.74
N GLU A 25 -3.61 8.15 5.25
CA GLU A 25 -3.42 9.11 4.15
C GLU A 25 -3.57 8.47 2.76
N LEU A 26 -3.65 7.14 2.71
CA LEU A 26 -3.74 6.36 1.48
C LEU A 26 -5.13 5.75 1.28
N VAL A 27 -5.79 5.30 2.36
CA VAL A 27 -7.03 4.51 2.28
C VAL A 27 -8.17 5.20 1.53
N ASP A 28 -8.34 6.51 1.68
CA ASP A 28 -9.42 7.22 0.99
C ASP A 28 -9.24 7.16 -0.53
N ARG A 29 -8.02 7.40 -1.00
CA ARG A 29 -7.67 7.31 -2.43
C ARG A 29 -7.81 5.88 -2.97
N LEU A 30 -7.51 4.87 -2.14
CA LEU A 30 -7.64 3.47 -2.54
C LEU A 30 -9.10 3.01 -2.59
N VAL A 31 -9.99 3.61 -1.81
CA VAL A 31 -11.44 3.39 -1.92
C VAL A 31 -12.01 4.12 -3.14
N GLU A 32 -11.60 5.37 -3.37
CA GLU A 32 -12.02 6.14 -4.55
C GLU A 32 -11.63 5.43 -5.86
N SER A 33 -10.47 4.75 -5.87
CA SER A 33 -10.05 3.93 -7.00
C SER A 33 -10.64 2.51 -6.98
N GLU A 34 -11.52 2.16 -6.06
CA GLU A 34 -12.08 0.80 -5.90
C GLU A 34 -11.02 -0.31 -5.70
N ALA A 35 -9.80 0.06 -5.27
CA ALA A 35 -8.71 -0.88 -5.02
C ALA A 35 -8.90 -1.62 -3.69
N ILE A 36 -9.58 -1.00 -2.72
CA ILE A 36 -10.02 -1.63 -1.48
C ILE A 36 -11.50 -1.31 -1.23
N SER A 37 -12.17 -2.13 -0.44
CA SER A 37 -13.59 -1.93 -0.13
C SER A 37 -13.82 -0.87 0.95
N LEU A 38 -15.05 -0.36 1.05
CA LEU A 38 -15.47 0.48 2.19
C LEU A 38 -15.33 -0.26 3.53
N SER A 39 -15.52 -1.57 3.54
CA SER A 39 -15.33 -2.42 4.73
C SER A 39 -13.85 -2.50 5.14
N ASP A 40 -12.93 -2.62 4.18
CA ASP A 40 -11.49 -2.59 4.44
C ASP A 40 -11.08 -1.22 5.01
N ARG A 41 -11.57 -0.13 4.43
CA ARG A 41 -11.36 1.22 4.96
C ARG A 41 -11.84 1.32 6.40
N ALA A 42 -13.08 0.92 6.67
CA ALA A 42 -13.66 0.95 8.01
C ALA A 42 -12.83 0.14 9.01
N ARG A 43 -12.29 -1.02 8.62
CA ARG A 43 -11.36 -1.80 9.44
C ARG A 43 -10.09 -1.00 9.72
N ILE A 44 -9.42 -0.49 8.69
CA ILE A 44 -8.13 0.21 8.81
C ILE A 44 -8.25 1.46 9.69
N VAL A 45 -9.27 2.30 9.48
CA VAL A 45 -9.41 3.56 10.24
C VAL A 45 -9.64 3.34 11.73
N ASN A 46 -10.20 2.19 12.11
CA ASN A 46 -10.44 1.82 13.50
C ASN A 46 -9.22 1.21 14.21
N ILE A 47 -8.13 0.91 13.48
CA ILE A 47 -6.90 0.38 14.08
C ILE A 47 -6.11 1.52 14.73
N LYS A 48 -5.95 1.43 16.07
CA LYS A 48 -5.24 2.44 16.89
C LYS A 48 -3.73 2.49 16.60
N SER A 49 -3.08 1.34 16.48
CA SER A 49 -1.63 1.29 16.26
C SER A 49 -1.28 1.57 14.81
N LYS A 50 -0.49 2.63 14.56
CA LYS A 50 -0.04 3.00 13.21
C LYS A 50 0.64 1.83 12.50
N ILE A 51 1.54 1.12 13.18
CA ILE A 51 2.27 -0.02 12.60
C ILE A 51 1.31 -1.14 12.21
N VAL A 52 0.39 -1.51 13.10
CA VAL A 52 -0.60 -2.58 12.81
C VAL A 52 -1.49 -2.16 11.65
N ARG A 53 -1.91 -0.89 11.62
CA ARG A 53 -2.75 -0.31 10.57
C ARG A 53 -2.08 -0.33 9.20
N ASN A 54 -0.81 0.09 9.14
CA ASN A 54 0.00 0.05 7.93
C ASN A 54 0.21 -1.39 7.46
N SER A 55 0.53 -2.29 8.39
CA SER A 55 0.64 -3.73 8.13
C SER A 55 -0.64 -4.29 7.53
N ASP A 56 -1.81 -3.94 8.08
CA ASP A 56 -3.11 -4.42 7.61
C ASP A 56 -3.38 -3.96 6.18
N LEU A 57 -3.14 -2.67 5.88
CA LEU A 57 -3.24 -2.15 4.52
C LEU A 57 -2.34 -2.94 3.55
N VAL A 58 -1.05 -3.10 3.86
CA VAL A 58 -0.12 -3.81 2.97
C VAL A 58 -0.53 -5.27 2.78
N LYS A 59 -1.05 -5.93 3.84
CA LYS A 59 -1.57 -7.31 3.73
C LYS A 59 -2.77 -7.40 2.79
N ILE A 60 -3.68 -6.44 2.79
CA ILE A 60 -4.81 -6.40 1.84
C ILE A 60 -4.30 -6.34 0.40
N ILE A 61 -3.29 -5.48 0.15
CA ILE A 61 -2.70 -5.35 -1.19
C ILE A 61 -2.02 -6.65 -1.63
N LEU A 62 -1.27 -7.29 -0.74
CA LEU A 62 -0.57 -8.56 -1.02
C LEU A 62 -1.54 -9.73 -1.24
N ASN A 63 -2.61 -9.80 -0.43
CA ASN A 63 -3.60 -10.88 -0.50
C ASN A 63 -4.63 -10.70 -1.63
N SER A 64 -4.71 -9.51 -2.22
CA SER A 64 -5.54 -9.30 -3.41
C SER A 64 -5.05 -10.19 -4.54
N SER A 65 -5.94 -10.74 -5.37
CA SER A 65 -5.57 -11.45 -6.60
C SER A 65 -5.30 -10.50 -7.76
N SER A 66 -5.76 -9.24 -7.68
CA SER A 66 -5.75 -8.29 -8.78
C SER A 66 -4.49 -7.42 -8.79
N GLU A 67 -3.81 -7.34 -9.94
CA GLU A 67 -2.68 -6.43 -10.16
C GLU A 67 -3.10 -4.96 -10.08
N TYR A 68 -4.36 -4.67 -10.40
CA TYR A 68 -4.93 -3.32 -10.29
C TYR A 68 -4.81 -2.74 -8.87
N VAL A 69 -4.98 -3.59 -7.85
CA VAL A 69 -4.90 -3.18 -6.46
C VAL A 69 -3.48 -2.76 -6.08
N LEU A 70 -2.47 -3.50 -6.55
CA LEU A 70 -1.07 -3.12 -6.38
C LEU A 70 -0.75 -1.81 -7.12
N ASN A 71 -1.16 -1.69 -8.38
CA ASN A 71 -0.89 -0.49 -9.17
C ASN A 71 -1.55 0.76 -8.57
N SER A 72 -2.77 0.63 -8.04
CA SER A 72 -3.46 1.71 -7.35
C SER A 72 -2.75 2.10 -6.06
N PHE A 73 -2.24 1.12 -5.30
CA PHE A 73 -1.39 1.37 -4.14
C PHE A 73 -0.13 2.13 -4.52
N LEU A 74 0.63 1.67 -5.53
CA LEU A 74 1.86 2.33 -5.98
C LEU A 74 1.60 3.77 -6.45
N LYS A 75 0.51 3.99 -7.21
CA LYS A 75 0.10 5.32 -7.64
C LYS A 75 -0.28 6.23 -6.46
N SER A 76 -0.90 5.67 -5.42
CA SER A 76 -1.24 6.44 -4.20
C SER A 76 -0.02 6.93 -3.42
N LEU A 77 1.13 6.27 -3.59
CA LEU A 77 2.40 6.66 -2.97
C LEU A 77 3.03 7.90 -3.63
N GLU A 78 2.84 8.12 -4.93
CA GLU A 78 3.53 9.18 -5.70
C GLU A 78 3.49 10.58 -5.05
N PRO A 79 2.36 11.07 -4.50
CA PRO A 79 2.30 12.45 -4.03
C PRO A 79 3.10 12.75 -2.76
N LYS A 80 3.35 11.75 -1.91
CA LYS A 80 3.94 11.97 -0.57
C LYS A 80 4.97 10.93 -0.13
N TYR A 81 4.91 9.74 -0.69
CA TYR A 81 5.75 8.60 -0.36
C TYR A 81 6.64 8.20 -1.54
N LYS A 82 7.11 9.20 -2.30
CA LYS A 82 7.97 8.98 -3.46
C LYS A 82 9.22 8.19 -3.08
N HIS A 83 9.81 8.44 -1.92
CA HIS A 83 10.97 7.67 -1.42
C HIS A 83 10.68 6.19 -1.23
N VAL A 84 9.44 5.84 -0.84
CA VAL A 84 9.00 4.43 -0.73
C VAL A 84 8.88 3.82 -2.12
N LEU A 85 8.29 4.55 -3.07
CA LEU A 85 8.14 4.10 -4.45
C LEU A 85 9.50 3.90 -5.13
N ASP A 86 10.41 4.87 -4.99
CA ASP A 86 11.77 4.80 -5.52
C ASP A 86 12.50 3.57 -4.96
N LYS A 87 12.40 3.32 -3.65
CA LYS A 87 13.01 2.13 -3.02
C LYS A 87 12.48 0.81 -3.57
N LEU A 88 11.19 0.73 -3.87
CA LEU A 88 10.56 -0.44 -4.47
C LEU A 88 10.99 -0.64 -5.94
N GLN A 89 11.27 0.45 -6.65
CA GLN A 89 11.71 0.44 -8.05
C GLN A 89 13.22 0.16 -8.22
N GLU A 90 14.03 0.31 -7.18
CA GLU A 90 15.47 0.01 -7.22
C GLU A 90 15.80 -1.49 -7.27
N GLN A 91 14.84 -2.37 -6.95
CA GLN A 91 14.98 -3.83 -6.89
C GLN A 91 14.93 -4.46 -8.28
#